data_AF-A0A918TEG6-F1
#
_entry.id   AF-A0A918TEG6-F1
#
_cell.length_a   1.000
_cell.length_b   1.000
_cell.length_c   1.000
_cell.angle_alpha   90.00
_cell.angle_beta   90.00
_cell.angle_gamma   90.00
#
_symmetry.space_group_name_H-M   'P 1'
#
loop_
_entity.id
_entity.type
_entity.pdbx_description
1 polymer ?
#
loop_
_entity_poly.entity_id
_entity_poly.type
_entity_poly.pdbx_seq_one_letter_code
_entity_poly.pdbx_strand_id
1 'polypeptide(L)'
;MKKAKEERKKVYAAKRFARGAMMCPSCLYTLDESVEACPKCKFSGQIAVQKFPFPAPPLGPVLDPNNYLSEEEKSAVTKKVLKLQKRFPQVRFYNCVVPLGEEVNLREFGFWLFNASQVKEGDSAKSFGILLLVDPKERMISVTVGYGMEVVVTDSEWTRICQDSRDLFYRQKYGQGIETFLNRTFDVLSERALAMQKEVKR
;
A
#
# COMPACT_ATOMS: atom_id res chain seq x y z
N MET A 1 -27.45 13.43 -37.50
CA MET A 1 -26.74 12.37 -36.77
C MET A 1 -25.45 12.94 -36.17
N LYS A 2 -25.40 13.14 -34.85
CA LYS A 2 -24.26 13.76 -34.15
C LYS A 2 -23.23 12.67 -33.81
N LYS A 3 -22.01 12.75 -34.35
CA LYS A 3 -20.90 11.84 -33.99
C LYS A 3 -20.37 12.21 -32.59
N ALA A 4 -20.36 11.22 -31.70
CA ALA A 4 -19.83 11.32 -30.35
C ALA A 4 -18.31 11.59 -30.38
N LYS A 5 -17.87 12.57 -29.59
CA LYS A 5 -16.45 12.92 -29.42
C LYS A 5 -15.88 11.96 -28.37
N GLU A 6 -15.11 11.00 -28.83
CA GLU A 6 -14.43 10.01 -27.99
C GLU A 6 -13.31 10.72 -27.20
N GLU A 7 -13.55 10.95 -25.90
CA GLU A 7 -12.55 11.50 -24.98
C GLU A 7 -11.44 10.47 -24.75
N ARG A 8 -10.37 10.56 -25.57
CA ARG A 8 -9.10 9.90 -25.29
C ARG A 8 -8.59 10.36 -23.92
N LYS A 9 -8.70 9.50 -22.90
CA LYS A 9 -8.02 9.65 -21.60
C LYS A 9 -6.53 9.89 -21.87
N LYS A 10 -6.07 11.13 -21.69
CA LYS A 10 -4.66 11.48 -21.78
C LYS A 10 -3.90 10.69 -20.72
N VAL A 11 -3.09 9.73 -21.16
CA VAL A 11 -2.10 9.06 -20.31
C VAL A 11 -0.95 10.06 -20.13
N TYR A 12 -0.84 10.66 -18.95
CA TYR A 12 0.18 11.65 -18.66
C TYR A 12 1.53 10.96 -18.36
N ALA A 13 2.59 11.39 -19.05
CA ALA A 13 3.94 10.86 -18.85
C ALA A 13 4.56 11.41 -17.56
N ALA A 14 4.89 10.52 -16.64
CA ALA A 14 5.44 10.79 -15.31
C ALA A 14 6.92 11.25 -15.32
N LYS A 15 7.25 12.33 -16.04
CA LYS A 15 8.66 12.68 -16.33
C LYS A 15 9.35 13.63 -15.36
N ARG A 16 8.78 14.00 -14.20
CA ARG A 16 9.47 14.97 -13.32
C ARG A 16 9.02 15.03 -11.85
N PHE A 17 8.61 13.90 -11.28
CA PHE A 17 8.27 13.88 -9.86
C PHE A 17 9.53 13.74 -9.01
N ALA A 18 9.70 14.67 -8.06
CA ALA A 18 10.77 14.67 -7.06
C ALA A 18 10.87 13.28 -6.43
N ARG A 19 12.09 12.73 -6.33
CA ARG A 19 12.33 11.41 -5.73
C ARG A 19 11.73 11.41 -4.32
N GLY A 20 10.70 10.62 -4.10
CA GLY A 20 10.25 10.29 -2.75
C GLY A 20 11.41 9.62 -2.03
N ALA A 21 11.68 10.05 -0.81
CA ALA A 21 12.78 9.48 -0.05
C ALA A 21 12.37 8.07 0.40
N MET A 22 13.12 7.04 0.02
CA MET A 22 12.81 5.66 0.40
C MET A 22 13.25 5.42 1.84
N MET A 23 12.42 4.83 2.69
CA MET A 23 12.83 4.43 4.05
C MET A 23 13.19 2.94 4.10
N CYS A 24 14.34 2.63 4.71
CA CYS A 24 14.71 1.24 4.97
C CYS A 24 13.70 0.60 5.96
N PRO A 25 13.05 -0.54 5.60
CA PRO A 25 12.03 -1.15 6.45
C PRO A 25 12.59 -1.65 7.79
N SER A 26 13.86 -2.02 7.81
CA SER A 26 14.54 -2.52 9.02
C SER A 26 14.86 -1.39 10.00
N CYS A 27 15.67 -0.41 9.59
CA CYS A 27 16.27 0.59 10.50
C CYS A 27 15.75 2.03 10.32
N LEU A 28 14.77 2.25 9.44
CA LEU A 28 14.17 3.55 9.12
C LEU A 28 15.16 4.59 8.57
N TYR A 29 16.31 4.15 8.04
CA TYR A 29 17.22 5.05 7.35
C TYR A 29 16.61 5.53 6.03
N THR A 30 16.55 6.84 5.84
CA THR A 30 16.12 7.49 4.61
C THR A 30 17.19 7.39 3.53
N LEU A 31 16.78 7.03 2.32
CA LEU A 31 17.62 6.80 1.15
C LEU A 31 17.29 7.86 0.09
N ASP A 32 18.34 8.47 -0.47
CA ASP A 32 18.21 9.47 -1.55
C ASP A 32 18.03 8.83 -2.94
N GLU A 33 18.30 7.54 -3.05
CA GLU A 33 18.17 6.75 -4.28
C GLU A 33 18.03 5.25 -4.00
N SER A 34 17.79 4.48 -5.06
CA SER A 34 17.68 3.01 -4.98
C SER A 34 19.03 2.40 -4.68
N VAL A 35 19.10 1.63 -3.60
CA VAL A 35 20.30 0.91 -3.18
C VAL A 35 20.01 -0.59 -3.10
N GLU A 36 20.99 -1.43 -3.43
CA GLU A 36 20.87 -2.89 -3.30
C GLU A 36 20.76 -3.33 -1.83
N ALA A 37 21.43 -2.61 -0.93
CA ALA A 37 21.39 -2.83 0.51
C ALA A 37 21.44 -1.50 1.26
N CYS A 38 20.74 -1.41 2.39
CA CYS A 38 20.75 -0.24 3.24
C CYS A 38 22.18 0.07 3.74
N PRO A 39 22.72 1.29 3.56
CA PRO A 39 24.09 1.60 3.96
C PRO A 39 24.28 1.49 5.47
N LYS A 40 23.23 1.78 6.27
CA LYS A 40 23.22 1.77 7.74
C LYS A 40 23.14 0.38 8.36
N CYS A 41 22.17 -0.44 7.96
CA CYS A 41 21.89 -1.74 8.59
C CYS A 41 22.10 -2.96 7.68
N LYS A 42 22.51 -2.72 6.42
CA LYS A 42 22.73 -3.75 5.39
C LYS A 42 21.49 -4.54 4.96
N PHE A 43 20.29 -4.21 5.46
CA PHE A 43 19.04 -4.82 5.00
C PHE A 43 18.89 -4.73 3.47
N SER A 44 18.50 -5.84 2.84
CA SER A 44 18.34 -5.98 1.40
C SER A 44 17.19 -6.94 1.08
N GLY A 45 16.78 -6.99 -0.19
CA GLY A 45 15.80 -7.98 -0.65
C GLY A 45 16.23 -9.42 -0.40
N GLN A 46 17.53 -9.72 -0.55
CA GLN A 46 18.08 -11.05 -0.26
C GLN A 46 17.93 -11.42 1.23
N ILE A 47 18.22 -10.48 2.14
CA ILE A 47 18.03 -10.70 3.58
C ILE A 47 16.54 -10.91 3.89
N ALA A 48 15.66 -10.17 3.23
CA ALA A 48 14.22 -10.33 3.40
C ALA A 48 13.75 -11.75 3.01
N VAL A 49 14.21 -12.27 1.87
CA VAL A 49 13.90 -13.65 1.41
C VAL A 49 14.49 -14.70 2.36
N GLN A 50 15.70 -14.49 2.89
CA GLN A 50 16.31 -15.41 3.86
C GLN A 50 15.55 -15.44 5.19
N LYS A 51 15.04 -14.28 5.65
CA LYS A 51 14.23 -14.16 6.87
C LYS A 51 12.87 -14.86 6.75
N PHE A 52 12.30 -14.89 5.55
CA PHE A 52 11.00 -15.50 5.29
C PHE A 52 11.13 -16.55 4.17
N PRO A 53 11.74 -17.71 4.46
CA PRO A 53 12.14 -18.71 3.47
C PRO A 53 10.97 -19.62 3.06
N PHE A 54 9.83 -19.03 2.72
CA PHE A 54 8.64 -19.73 2.26
C PHE A 54 8.00 -18.97 1.09
N PRO A 55 7.17 -19.63 0.26
CA PRO A 55 6.51 -18.96 -0.85
C PRO A 55 5.57 -17.86 -0.34
N ALA A 56 5.76 -16.63 -0.83
CA ALA A 56 4.85 -15.54 -0.53
C ALA A 56 3.47 -15.80 -1.16
N PRO A 57 2.37 -15.68 -0.40
CA PRO A 57 1.03 -15.87 -0.94
C PRO A 57 0.71 -14.79 -1.98
N PRO A 58 -0.14 -15.07 -2.99
CA PRO A 58 -0.55 -14.04 -3.95
C PRO A 58 -1.32 -12.92 -3.24
N LEU A 59 -1.07 -11.67 -3.64
CA LEU A 59 -1.76 -10.51 -3.10
C LEU A 59 -3.04 -10.21 -3.90
N GLY A 60 -4.14 -10.05 -3.16
CA GLY A 60 -5.42 -9.58 -3.65
C GLY A 60 -5.98 -8.45 -2.76
N PRO A 61 -7.23 -8.03 -2.98
CA PRO A 61 -7.86 -6.98 -2.17
C PRO A 61 -7.85 -7.27 -0.67
N VAL A 62 -7.99 -8.55 -0.29
CA VAL A 62 -7.92 -9.03 1.09
C VAL A 62 -7.12 -10.34 1.12
N LEU A 63 -6.18 -10.44 2.05
CA LEU A 63 -5.45 -11.65 2.43
C LEU A 63 -5.63 -11.85 3.94
N ASP A 64 -6.41 -12.86 4.31
CA ASP A 64 -6.74 -13.17 5.70
C ASP A 64 -6.84 -14.70 5.87
N PRO A 65 -5.69 -15.39 5.97
CA PRO A 65 -5.66 -16.86 6.05
C PRO A 65 -6.21 -17.40 7.37
N ASN A 66 -6.34 -16.57 8.41
CA ASN A 66 -6.77 -16.95 9.75
C ASN A 66 -8.21 -16.54 10.09
N ASN A 67 -8.95 -15.96 9.14
CA ASN A 67 -10.35 -15.55 9.27
C ASN A 67 -10.60 -14.54 10.41
N TYR A 68 -9.76 -13.51 10.49
CA TYR A 68 -9.99 -12.36 11.36
C TYR A 68 -11.13 -11.46 10.88
N LEU A 69 -11.46 -11.50 9.58
CA LEU A 69 -12.60 -10.81 8.99
C LEU A 69 -13.74 -11.79 8.74
N SER A 70 -14.98 -11.35 8.97
CA SER A 70 -16.16 -12.07 8.48
C SER A 70 -16.23 -12.03 6.95
N GLU A 71 -16.99 -12.95 6.35
CA GLU A 71 -17.19 -12.95 4.89
C GLU A 71 -17.87 -11.66 4.39
N GLU A 72 -18.76 -11.09 5.20
CA GLU A 72 -19.38 -9.79 4.94
C GLU A 72 -18.34 -8.66 4.95
N GLU A 73 -17.43 -8.65 5.92
CA GLU A 73 -16.33 -7.68 6.00
C GLU A 73 -15.36 -7.82 4.82
N LYS A 74 -14.95 -9.05 4.47
CA LYS A 74 -14.11 -9.32 3.29
C LYS A 74 -14.80 -8.81 2.01
N SER A 75 -16.10 -9.04 1.87
CA SER A 75 -16.90 -8.57 0.74
C SER A 75 -16.99 -7.04 0.71
N ALA A 76 -17.22 -6.40 1.85
CA ALA A 76 -17.31 -4.94 1.97
C ALA A 76 -15.98 -4.27 1.62
N VAL A 77 -14.87 -4.73 2.20
CA VAL A 77 -13.52 -4.25 1.90
C VAL A 77 -13.20 -4.44 0.41
N THR A 78 -13.47 -5.62 -0.15
CA THR A 78 -13.23 -5.90 -1.57
C THR A 78 -14.03 -4.95 -2.47
N LYS A 79 -15.33 -4.76 -2.21
CA LYS A 79 -16.16 -3.79 -2.96
C LYS A 79 -15.59 -2.38 -2.88
N LYS A 80 -15.06 -2.00 -1.73
CA LYS A 80 -14.46 -0.68 -1.51
C LYS A 80 -13.16 -0.52 -2.31
N VAL A 81 -12.26 -1.49 -2.25
CA VAL A 81 -11.04 -1.55 -3.07
C VAL A 81 -11.38 -1.42 -4.56
N LEU A 82 -12.36 -2.16 -5.06
CA LEU A 82 -12.79 -2.07 -6.45
C LEU A 82 -13.35 -0.69 -6.82
N LYS A 83 -14.08 -0.02 -5.92
CA LYS A 83 -14.52 1.38 -6.13
C LYS A 83 -13.34 2.34 -6.20
N LEU A 84 -12.34 2.19 -5.33
CA LEU A 84 -11.12 2.99 -5.33
C LEU A 84 -10.32 2.79 -6.62
N GLN A 85 -10.17 1.55 -7.07
CA GLN A 85 -9.50 1.22 -8.34
C GLN A 85 -10.24 1.81 -9.55
N LYS A 86 -11.58 1.87 -9.53
CA LYS A 86 -12.32 2.58 -10.59
C LYS A 86 -12.03 4.08 -10.60
N ARG A 87 -11.85 4.69 -9.43
CA ARG A 87 -11.50 6.12 -9.30
C ARG A 87 -10.05 6.40 -9.68
N PHE A 88 -9.14 5.53 -9.26
CA PHE A 88 -7.69 5.62 -9.45
C PHE A 88 -7.17 4.36 -10.17
N PRO A 89 -7.31 4.26 -11.51
CA PRO A 89 -7.05 3.03 -12.26
C PRO A 89 -5.63 2.46 -12.16
N GLN A 90 -4.65 3.31 -11.83
CA GLN A 90 -3.27 2.91 -11.62
C GLN A 90 -3.01 2.34 -10.21
N VAL A 91 -3.78 2.77 -9.20
CA VAL A 91 -3.51 2.42 -7.80
C VAL A 91 -4.03 1.01 -7.50
N ARG A 92 -3.28 0.24 -6.72
CA ARG A 92 -3.71 -1.07 -6.19
C ARG A 92 -3.68 -1.04 -4.67
N PHE A 93 -4.69 -1.66 -4.06
CA PHE A 93 -4.81 -1.76 -2.62
C PHE A 93 -4.82 -3.23 -2.23
N TYR A 94 -3.95 -3.59 -1.29
CA TYR A 94 -3.82 -4.91 -0.73
C TYR A 94 -3.98 -4.78 0.80
N ASN A 95 -4.85 -5.59 1.39
CA ASN A 95 -5.09 -5.57 2.84
C ASN A 95 -4.78 -6.96 3.39
N CYS A 96 -3.74 -7.08 4.21
CA CYS A 96 -3.29 -8.34 4.77
C CYS A 96 -3.50 -8.33 6.29
N VAL A 97 -4.19 -9.34 6.80
CA VAL A 97 -4.38 -9.56 8.24
C VAL A 97 -3.81 -10.93 8.57
N VAL A 98 -2.66 -10.94 9.24
CA VAL A 98 -1.92 -12.18 9.53
C VAL A 98 -1.19 -12.04 10.87
N PRO A 99 -1.29 -13.03 11.77
CA PRO A 99 -0.56 -12.99 13.02
C PRO A 99 0.91 -13.32 12.75
N LEU A 100 1.82 -12.52 13.30
CA LEU A 100 3.26 -12.75 13.16
C LEU A 100 3.88 -13.22 14.49
N GLY A 101 5.12 -13.71 14.42
CA GLY A 101 5.91 -14.02 15.62
C GLY A 101 6.38 -12.73 16.31
N GLU A 102 6.61 -12.79 17.62
CA GLU A 102 7.02 -11.62 18.44
C GLU A 102 8.31 -10.95 17.95
N GLU A 103 9.22 -11.74 17.37
CA GLU A 103 10.51 -11.24 16.87
C GLU A 103 10.45 -10.78 15.41
N VAL A 104 9.29 -10.90 14.75
CA VAL A 104 9.13 -10.53 13.35
C VAL A 104 8.91 -9.03 13.22
N ASN A 105 9.84 -8.34 12.56
CA ASN A 105 9.66 -6.95 12.22
C ASN A 105 8.57 -6.79 11.14
N LEU A 106 7.46 -6.16 11.50
CA LEU A 106 6.29 -5.98 10.65
C LEU A 106 6.59 -5.25 9.32
N ARG A 107 7.54 -4.31 9.31
CA ARG A 107 7.94 -3.60 8.07
C ARG A 107 8.80 -4.46 7.17
N GLU A 108 9.70 -5.26 7.73
CA GLU A 108 10.51 -6.21 6.95
C GLU A 108 9.63 -7.30 6.34
N PHE A 109 8.65 -7.80 7.10
CA PHE A 109 7.65 -8.74 6.59
C PHE A 109 6.79 -8.11 5.50
N GLY A 110 6.30 -6.88 5.71
CA GLY A 110 5.54 -6.15 4.70
C GLY A 110 6.36 -5.89 3.43
N PHE A 111 7.65 -5.57 3.55
CA PHE A 111 8.56 -5.41 2.40
C PHE A 111 8.73 -6.74 1.64
N TRP A 112 9.00 -7.83 2.36
CA TRP A 112 9.14 -9.15 1.75
C TRP A 112 7.85 -9.57 1.05
N LEU A 113 6.72 -9.51 1.76
CA LEU A 113 5.42 -9.92 1.25
C LEU A 113 5.09 -9.12 -0.02
N PHE A 114 5.20 -7.80 0.02
CA PHE A 114 4.90 -6.96 -1.14
C PHE A 114 5.75 -7.31 -2.37
N ASN A 115 7.06 -7.48 -2.19
CA ASN A 115 7.97 -7.71 -3.32
C ASN A 115 7.94 -9.14 -3.84
N ALA A 116 7.85 -10.14 -2.94
CA ALA A 116 7.88 -11.56 -3.29
C ALA A 116 6.53 -12.10 -3.77
N SER A 117 5.41 -11.46 -3.39
CA SER A 117 4.08 -11.91 -3.82
C SER A 117 3.81 -11.63 -5.29
N GLN A 118 3.11 -12.58 -5.90
CA GLN A 118 2.49 -12.40 -7.20
C GLN A 118 1.21 -11.57 -7.07
N VAL A 119 0.92 -10.76 -8.09
CA VAL A 119 -0.32 -9.99 -8.22
C VAL A 119 -0.96 -10.31 -9.57
N LYS A 120 -2.29 -10.32 -9.64
CA LYS A 120 -3.03 -10.71 -10.84
C LYS A 120 -2.72 -9.82 -12.05
N GLU A 121 -2.44 -8.55 -11.81
CA GLU A 121 -2.14 -7.55 -12.82
C GLU A 121 -0.66 -7.51 -13.25
N GLY A 122 0.19 -8.37 -12.67
CA GLY A 122 1.63 -8.41 -12.91
C GLY A 122 2.43 -7.39 -12.09
N ASP A 123 3.75 -7.58 -12.01
CA ASP A 123 4.62 -6.85 -11.09
C ASP A 123 4.63 -5.33 -11.29
N SER A 124 4.37 -4.84 -12.51
CA SER A 124 4.28 -3.40 -12.78
C SER A 124 3.16 -2.70 -12.00
N ALA A 125 2.12 -3.45 -11.60
CA ALA A 125 1.04 -2.94 -10.77
C ALA A 125 1.50 -2.62 -9.33
N LYS A 126 2.55 -3.29 -8.84
CA LYS A 126 3.13 -3.02 -7.52
C LYS A 126 3.78 -1.63 -7.43
N SER A 127 4.18 -1.03 -8.55
CA SER A 127 4.71 0.34 -8.55
C SER A 127 3.74 1.37 -7.96
N PHE A 128 2.43 1.16 -8.12
CA PHE A 128 1.37 1.98 -7.52
C PHE A 128 0.54 1.21 -6.49
N GLY A 129 1.13 0.17 -5.90
CA GLY A 129 0.51 -0.65 -4.87
C GLY A 129 0.64 -0.03 -3.48
N ILE A 130 -0.39 -0.23 -2.67
CA ILE A 130 -0.43 0.11 -1.25
C ILE A 130 -0.83 -1.16 -0.52
N LEU A 131 0.06 -1.68 0.32
CA LEU A 131 -0.19 -2.81 1.20
C LEU A 131 -0.36 -2.30 2.62
N LEU A 132 -1.58 -2.43 3.15
CA LEU A 132 -1.83 -2.37 4.57
C LEU A 132 -1.61 -3.77 5.15
N LEU A 133 -0.67 -3.88 6.08
CA LEU A 133 -0.43 -5.11 6.84
C LEU A 133 -0.86 -4.88 8.30
N VAL A 134 -1.64 -5.81 8.80
CA VAL A 134 -2.17 -5.82 10.17
C VAL A 134 -1.70 -7.09 10.84
N ASP A 135 -1.08 -6.95 12.02
CA ASP A 135 -0.77 -8.04 12.92
C ASP A 135 -1.72 -8.02 14.11
N PRO A 136 -2.72 -8.93 14.13
CA PRO A 136 -3.66 -9.09 15.24
C PRO A 136 -2.99 -9.43 16.58
N LYS A 137 -1.86 -10.14 16.56
CA LYS A 137 -1.19 -10.63 17.77
C LYS A 137 -0.56 -9.47 18.53
N GLU A 138 0.25 -8.69 17.83
CA GLU A 138 0.95 -7.53 18.39
C GLU A 138 0.12 -6.23 18.33
N ARG A 139 -1.07 -6.28 17.71
CA ARG A 139 -1.97 -5.12 17.47
C ARG A 139 -1.25 -3.98 16.76
N MET A 140 -0.36 -4.35 15.84
CA MET A 140 0.44 -3.42 15.05
C MET A 140 -0.07 -3.37 13.62
N ILE A 141 0.15 -2.23 12.98
CA ILE A 141 -0.08 -2.05 11.56
C ILE A 141 1.16 -1.45 10.90
N SER A 142 1.38 -1.81 9.63
CA SER A 142 2.38 -1.19 8.79
C SER A 142 1.78 -0.95 7.40
N VAL A 143 2.37 0.02 6.69
CA VAL A 143 2.03 0.31 5.31
C VAL A 143 3.29 0.17 4.49
N THR A 144 3.23 -0.65 3.46
CA THR A 144 4.26 -0.78 2.44
C THR A 144 3.70 -0.23 1.13
N VAL A 145 4.42 0.67 0.50
CA VAL A 145 3.99 1.28 -0.77
C VAL A 145 5.00 1.00 -1.88
N GLY A 146 4.50 0.98 -3.11
CA GLY A 146 5.35 1.02 -4.29
C GLY A 146 5.95 2.40 -4.53
N TYR A 147 7.09 2.44 -5.21
CA TYR A 147 7.83 3.66 -5.55
C TYR A 147 6.96 4.79 -6.17
N GLY A 148 5.97 4.44 -6.99
CA GLY A 148 5.07 5.41 -7.60
C GLY A 148 4.10 6.08 -6.61
N MET A 149 3.90 5.52 -5.42
CA MET A 149 3.06 6.09 -4.36
C MET A 149 3.83 6.96 -3.39
N GLU A 150 5.15 6.76 -3.24
CA GLU A 150 6.02 7.56 -2.35
C GLU A 150 6.02 9.05 -2.73
N VAL A 151 5.85 9.35 -4.02
CA VAL A 151 5.76 10.73 -4.53
C VAL A 151 4.34 11.32 -4.44
N VAL A 152 3.34 10.49 -4.15
CA VAL A 152 1.92 10.87 -4.10
C VAL A 152 1.47 11.12 -2.67
N VAL A 153 1.90 10.25 -1.75
CA VAL A 153 1.55 10.31 -0.32
C VAL A 153 2.83 10.21 0.49
N THR A 154 3.07 11.21 1.32
CA THR A 154 4.26 11.31 2.18
C THR A 154 4.16 10.38 3.39
N ASP A 155 5.31 10.07 4.00
CA ASP A 155 5.36 9.26 5.23
C ASP A 155 4.57 9.87 6.39
N SER A 156 4.53 11.19 6.46
CA SER A 156 3.74 11.91 7.48
C SER A 156 2.24 11.70 7.29
N GLU A 157 1.77 11.67 6.04
CA GLU A 157 0.37 11.39 5.70
C GLU A 157 0.04 9.92 5.97
N TRP A 158 0.92 8.98 5.62
CA TRP A 158 0.74 7.57 5.97
C TRP A 158 0.65 7.36 7.48
N THR A 159 1.53 8.01 8.25
CA THR A 159 1.50 7.97 9.71
C THR A 159 0.15 8.45 10.24
N ARG A 160 -0.37 9.57 9.72
CA ARG A 160 -1.69 10.10 10.11
C ARG A 160 -2.84 9.16 9.73
N ILE A 161 -2.83 8.60 8.52
CA ILE A 161 -3.83 7.62 8.06
C ILE A 161 -3.85 6.38 8.99
N CYS A 162 -2.68 5.88 9.38
CA CYS A 162 -2.53 4.77 10.31
C CYS A 162 -3.04 5.14 11.72
N GLN A 163 -2.75 6.35 12.19
CA GLN A 163 -3.22 6.83 13.50
C GLN A 163 -4.76 6.90 13.56
N ASP A 164 -5.42 7.36 12.49
CA ASP A 164 -6.88 7.48 12.41
C ASP A 164 -7.61 6.13 12.53
N SER A 165 -6.94 5.01 12.20
CA SER A 165 -7.50 3.65 12.26
C SER A 165 -6.97 2.83 13.44
N ARG A 166 -6.01 3.36 14.21
CA ARG A 166 -5.31 2.65 15.29
C ARG A 166 -6.25 2.11 16.38
N ASP A 167 -7.23 2.89 16.84
CA ASP A 167 -8.18 2.46 17.88
C ASP A 167 -9.00 1.25 17.43
N LEU A 168 -9.41 1.22 16.15
CA LEU A 168 -10.19 0.12 15.60
C LEU A 168 -9.38 -1.18 15.57
N PHE A 169 -8.11 -1.12 15.16
CA PHE A 169 -7.22 -2.28 15.21
C PHE A 169 -6.93 -2.73 16.64
N TYR A 170 -6.71 -1.79 17.57
CA TYR A 170 -6.51 -2.12 18.98
C TYR A 170 -7.71 -2.84 19.60
N ARG A 171 -8.92 -2.44 19.20
CA ARG A 171 -10.20 -3.05 19.60
C ARG A 171 -10.60 -4.26 18.76
N GLN A 172 -9.69 -4.75 17.91
CA GLN A 172 -9.89 -5.92 17.04
C GLN A 172 -11.06 -5.78 16.05
N LYS A 173 -11.42 -4.55 15.69
CA LYS A 173 -12.43 -4.24 14.67
C LYS A 173 -11.75 -4.12 13.31
N TYR A 174 -11.18 -5.22 12.81
CA TYR A 174 -10.30 -5.23 11.63
C TYR A 174 -11.00 -4.73 10.36
N GLY A 175 -12.22 -5.20 10.06
CA GLY A 175 -12.98 -4.73 8.90
C GLY A 175 -13.20 -3.21 8.91
N GLN A 176 -13.65 -2.66 10.05
CA GLN A 176 -13.85 -1.22 10.22
C GLN A 176 -12.54 -0.43 10.15
N GLY A 177 -11.46 -0.98 10.71
CA GLY A 177 -10.11 -0.38 10.66
C GLY A 177 -9.62 -0.24 9.23
N ILE A 178 -9.69 -1.33 8.45
CA ILE A 178 -9.34 -1.34 7.03
C ILE A 178 -10.22 -0.37 6.24
N GLU A 179 -11.52 -0.37 6.50
CA GLU A 179 -12.44 0.55 5.84
C GLU A 179 -12.13 2.02 6.11
N THR A 180 -11.71 2.34 7.33
CA THR A 180 -11.31 3.69 7.74
C THR A 180 -10.00 4.08 7.05
N PHE A 181 -9.01 3.18 7.05
CA PHE A 181 -7.75 3.35 6.31
C PHE A 181 -8.00 3.65 4.81
N LEU A 182 -8.85 2.85 4.17
CA LEU A 182 -9.20 3.02 2.75
C LEU A 182 -9.90 4.36 2.47
N ASN A 183 -10.79 4.80 3.36
CA ASN A 183 -11.45 6.10 3.25
C ASN A 183 -10.45 7.26 3.37
N ARG A 184 -9.58 7.23 4.37
CA ARG A 184 -8.56 8.28 4.55
C ARG A 184 -7.58 8.35 3.40
N THR A 185 -7.18 7.19 2.89
CA THR A 185 -6.32 7.14 1.70
C THR A 185 -7.03 7.72 0.48
N PHE A 186 -8.33 7.44 0.30
CA PHE A 186 -9.12 8.04 -0.77
C PHE A 186 -9.18 9.57 -0.70
N ASP A 187 -9.36 10.12 0.50
CA ASP A 187 -9.43 11.56 0.72
C ASP A 187 -8.11 12.21 0.25
N VAL A 188 -6.97 11.70 0.74
CA VAL A 188 -5.64 12.19 0.35
C VAL A 188 -5.40 12.07 -1.15
N LEU A 189 -5.69 10.91 -1.75
CA LEU A 189 -5.52 10.72 -3.20
C LEU A 189 -6.43 11.64 -4.02
N SER A 190 -7.63 11.93 -3.54
CA SER A 190 -8.57 12.83 -4.20
C SER A 190 -8.08 14.28 -4.15
N GLU A 191 -7.57 14.73 -3.00
CA GLU A 191 -6.96 16.06 -2.85
C GLU A 191 -5.76 16.24 -3.78
N ARG A 192 -4.86 15.24 -3.83
CA ARG A 192 -3.69 15.24 -4.73
C ARG A 192 -4.11 15.27 -6.20
N ALA A 193 -5.10 14.46 -6.60
CA ALA A 193 -5.61 14.46 -7.97
C ALA A 193 -6.21 15.81 -8.37
N LEU A 194 -6.90 16.49 -7.45
CA LEU A 194 -7.45 17.84 -7.70
C LEU A 194 -6.36 18.90 -7.81
N ALA A 195 -5.32 18.84 -6.98
CA ALA A 195 -4.18 19.75 -7.04
C ALA A 195 -3.45 19.64 -8.39
N MET A 196 -3.14 18.42 -8.82
CA MET A 196 -2.49 18.15 -10.11
C MET A 196 -3.33 18.67 -11.30
N GLN A 197 -4.66 18.54 -11.26
CA GLN A 197 -5.52 19.07 -12.32
C GLN A 197 -5.52 20.60 -12.41
N LYS A 198 -5.31 21.31 -11.29
CA LYS A 198 -5.22 22.77 -11.27
C LYS A 198 -3.89 23.25 -11.83
N GLU A 199 -2.80 22.54 -11.54
CA GLU A 199 -1.47 22.86 -12.06
C GLU A 199 -1.37 22.66 -13.57
N VAL A 200 -1.96 21.59 -14.12
CA VAL A 200 -1.95 21.33 -15.58
C VAL A 200 -2.79 22.34 -16.38
N LYS A 201 -3.73 23.03 -15.73
CA LYS A 201 -4.57 24.07 -16.36
C LYS A 201 -3.93 25.46 -16.33
N ARG A 202 -2.83 25.64 -15.60
CA ARG A 202 -2.02 26.87 -15.59
C ARG A 202 -0.94 26.77 -16.67
#